data_AF-A0A5J6V4V2-F1
#
_entry.id   AF-A0A5J6V4V2-F1
#
_cell.length_a   1.000
_cell.length_b   1.000
_cell.length_c   1.000
_cell.angle_alpha   90.00
_cell.angle_beta   90.00
_cell.angle_gamma   90.00
#
_symmetry.space_group_name_H-M   'P 1'
#
loop_
_entity.id
_entity.type
_entity.pdbx_description
1 polymer ?
#
loop_
_entity_poly.entity_id
_entity_poly.type
_entity_poly.pdbx_seq_one_letter_code
_entity_poly.pdbx_strand_id
1 'polypeptide(L)'
;MSDQDRRADGVDEDADAAAPMIVLGERGDPDVEDTTLEELRRQREELLRERAEAQERIRADRERAEAELRAERERTEQELIERQRQIDDAERDLLAAERRVRRQAERRGNSHTVPKVTRSSTPLPRGAGCGPRGRPGSWPESWLSRG
;
A
#
# COMPACT_ATOMS: atom_id res chain seq x y z
N MET A 1 40.69 33.57 9.73
CA MET A 1 41.50 33.18 10.92
C MET A 1 40.67 32.18 11.70
N SER A 2 41.00 30.90 11.85
CA SER A 2 42.16 30.12 11.41
C SER A 2 41.75 28.65 11.34
N ASP A 3 42.17 27.99 10.27
CA ASP A 3 42.30 26.54 10.16
C ASP A 3 43.54 26.06 10.92
N GLN A 4 43.53 24.75 11.21
CA GLN A 4 44.69 23.85 11.27
C GLN A 4 45.53 23.72 12.57
N ASP A 5 45.53 22.45 13.01
CA ASP A 5 46.70 21.60 13.23
C ASP A 5 47.33 21.42 14.63
N ARG A 6 47.03 20.21 15.15
CA ARG A 6 47.96 19.12 15.52
C ARG A 6 49.07 19.39 16.54
N ARG A 7 49.00 18.62 17.64
CA ARG A 7 50.00 17.71 18.25
C ARG A 7 49.35 17.23 19.57
N ALA A 8 48.95 15.98 19.81
CA ALA A 8 49.63 14.70 19.64
C ALA A 8 51.09 14.75 20.13
N ASP A 9 51.30 14.38 21.40
CA ASP A 9 52.35 13.42 21.79
C ASP A 9 52.27 13.02 23.28
N GLY A 10 52.28 11.71 23.51
CA GLY A 10 52.69 11.02 24.74
C GLY A 10 51.56 10.70 25.73
N VAL A 11 51.26 9.46 26.11
CA VAL A 11 52.01 8.20 26.03
C VAL A 11 51.00 7.04 26.06
N ASP A 12 51.12 6.13 25.10
CA ASP A 12 50.59 4.76 25.17
C ASP A 12 51.32 3.98 26.24
N GLU A 13 50.63 3.26 27.12
CA GLU A 13 51.08 1.96 27.63
C GLU A 13 49.93 1.23 28.33
N ASP A 14 49.80 -0.05 28.00
CA ASP A 14 49.00 -1.10 28.64
C ASP A 14 47.51 -1.18 28.29
N ALA A 15 47.30 -1.57 27.03
CA ALA A 15 46.32 -2.60 26.72
C ALA A 15 46.63 -3.86 27.54
N ASP A 16 45.98 -4.04 28.69
CA ASP A 16 45.75 -5.38 29.22
C ASP A 16 44.50 -5.47 30.12
N ALA A 17 43.53 -6.21 29.60
CA ALA A 17 42.79 -7.22 30.36
C ALA A 17 41.94 -6.77 31.56
N ALA A 18 40.85 -6.06 31.27
CA ALA A 18 39.61 -6.24 32.06
C ALA A 18 38.38 -6.30 31.15
N ALA A 19 38.46 -7.04 30.05
CA ALA A 19 37.26 -7.70 29.55
C ALA A 19 36.79 -8.65 30.67
N PRO A 20 35.52 -8.63 31.11
CA PRO A 20 35.05 -9.70 31.96
C PRO A 20 35.19 -10.97 31.13
N MET A 21 36.16 -11.82 31.47
CA MET A 21 36.16 -13.20 31.02
C MET A 21 34.83 -13.75 31.48
N ILE A 22 33.89 -13.92 30.55
CA ILE A 22 32.78 -14.83 30.75
C ILE A 22 33.47 -16.18 30.85
N VAL A 23 33.66 -16.62 32.09
CA VAL A 23 34.01 -17.99 32.40
C VAL A 23 32.84 -18.80 31.84
N LEU A 24 33.02 -19.34 30.63
CA LEU A 24 32.28 -20.48 30.12
C LEU A 24 32.66 -21.64 31.05
N GLY A 25 32.10 -21.61 32.25
CA GLY A 25 32.04 -22.76 33.11
C GLY A 25 31.21 -23.77 32.35
N GLU A 26 31.90 -24.77 31.82
CA GLU A 26 31.41 -26.11 31.58
C GLU A 26 30.47 -26.49 32.73
N ARG A 27 29.18 -26.25 32.55
CA ARG A 27 28.10 -26.79 33.38
C ARG A 27 26.79 -26.57 32.66
N GLY A 28 26.32 -27.67 32.10
CA GLY A 28 25.03 -27.77 31.48
C GLY A 28 25.11 -27.76 29.96
N ASP A 29 25.76 -28.76 29.35
CA ASP A 29 24.94 -29.50 28.36
C ASP A 29 23.64 -29.79 29.12
N PRO A 30 22.48 -29.24 28.71
CA PRO A 30 21.26 -29.40 29.49
C PRO A 30 21.12 -30.89 29.74
N ASP A 31 21.16 -31.31 31.01
CA ASP A 31 21.22 -32.72 31.39
C ASP A 31 20.17 -33.46 30.56
N VAL A 32 20.62 -34.17 29.53
CA VAL A 32 19.74 -34.81 28.53
C VAL A 32 19.02 -36.01 29.17
N GLU A 33 19.15 -36.18 30.49
CA GLU A 33 18.73 -37.36 31.22
C GLU A 33 17.46 -37.17 32.07
N ASP A 34 16.93 -35.94 32.21
CA ASP A 34 15.72 -35.66 33.01
C ASP A 34 14.46 -35.32 32.19
N THR A 35 14.45 -35.60 30.88
CA THR A 35 13.17 -35.70 30.15
C THR A 35 12.98 -37.13 29.69
N THR A 36 11.98 -37.81 30.24
CA THR A 36 11.61 -39.14 29.78
C THR A 36 11.18 -39.07 28.31
N LEU A 37 11.46 -40.11 27.51
CA LEU A 37 11.02 -40.18 26.10
C LEU A 37 9.51 -39.93 25.93
N GLU A 38 8.72 -40.18 26.96
CA GLU A 38 7.29 -39.90 27.00
C GLU A 38 6.98 -38.40 27.10
N GLU A 39 7.74 -37.62 27.87
CA GLU A 39 7.57 -36.17 27.98
C GLU A 39 7.93 -35.46 26.66
N LEU A 40 8.98 -35.90 25.98
CA LEU A 40 9.32 -35.38 24.64
C LEU A 40 8.23 -35.70 23.59
N ARG A 41 7.57 -36.86 23.71
CA ARG A 41 6.42 -37.21 22.86
C ARG A 41 5.21 -36.32 23.16
N ARG A 42 4.90 -36.07 24.43
CA ARG A 42 3.81 -35.17 24.84
C ARG A 42 4.04 -33.74 24.32
N GLN A 43 5.24 -33.19 24.52
CA GLN A 43 5.59 -31.86 24.01
C GLN A 43 5.48 -31.78 22.48
N ARG A 44 5.90 -32.83 21.76
CA ARG A 44 5.75 -32.89 20.31
C ARG A 44 4.28 -32.90 19.88
N GLU A 45 3.43 -33.67 20.57
CA GLU A 45 1.99 -33.70 20.29
C GLU A 45 1.32 -32.36 20.57
N GLU A 46 1.69 -31.68 21.66
CA GLU A 46 1.21 -30.34 22.00
C GLU A 46 1.61 -29.32 20.93
N LEU A 47 2.88 -29.28 20.52
CA LEU A 47 3.34 -28.39 19.45
C LEU A 47 2.66 -28.67 18.11
N LEU A 48 2.35 -29.94 17.80
CA LEU A 48 1.59 -30.29 16.59
C LEU A 48 0.14 -29.80 16.66
N ARG A 49 -0.51 -29.88 17.83
CA ARG A 49 -1.85 -29.32 18.05
C ARG A 49 -1.84 -27.80 17.93
N GLU A 50 -0.92 -27.13 18.62
CA GLU A 50 -0.77 -25.67 18.54
C GLU A 50 -0.52 -25.21 17.10
N ARG A 51 0.32 -25.93 16.35
CA ARG A 51 0.56 -25.64 14.94
C ARG A 51 -0.70 -25.80 14.10
N ALA A 52 -1.48 -26.86 14.33
CA ALA A 52 -2.72 -27.09 13.59
C ALA A 52 -3.75 -25.97 13.89
N GLU A 53 -3.93 -25.62 15.17
CA GLU A 53 -4.81 -24.53 15.58
C GLU A 53 -4.37 -23.17 15.02
N ALA A 54 -3.07 -22.87 15.04
CA ALA A 54 -2.53 -21.65 14.46
C ALA A 54 -2.77 -21.59 12.95
N GLN A 55 -2.63 -22.72 12.24
CA GLN A 55 -2.91 -22.80 10.81
C GLN A 55 -4.40 -22.60 10.50
N GLU A 56 -5.30 -23.15 11.30
CA GLU A 56 -6.73 -22.91 11.15
C GLU A 56 -7.11 -21.44 11.39
N ARG A 57 -6.55 -20.81 12.43
CA ARG A 57 -6.76 -19.38 12.69
C ARG A 57 -6.28 -18.51 11.52
N ILE A 58 -5.06 -18.76 11.04
CA ILE A 58 -4.51 -18.04 9.88
C ILE A 58 -5.40 -18.22 8.64
N ARG A 59 -5.91 -19.44 8.41
CA ARG A 59 -6.82 -19.70 7.29
C ARG A 59 -8.14 -18.94 7.45
N ALA A 60 -8.76 -19.01 8.62
CA ALA A 60 -10.00 -18.29 8.89
C ALA A 60 -9.84 -16.78 8.74
N ASP A 61 -8.72 -16.22 9.22
CA ASP A 61 -8.43 -14.79 9.10
C ASP A 61 -8.18 -14.38 7.64
N ARG A 62 -7.49 -15.22 6.85
CA ARG A 62 -7.34 -14.98 5.41
C ARG A 62 -8.69 -15.01 4.69
N GLU A 63 -9.53 -16.00 4.98
CA GLU A 63 -10.86 -16.12 4.37
C GLU A 63 -11.74 -14.90 4.71
N ARG A 64 -11.68 -14.42 5.96
CA ARG A 64 -12.36 -13.18 6.37
C ARG A 64 -11.83 -11.95 5.66
N ALA A 65 -10.50 -11.76 5.64
CA ALA A 65 -9.87 -10.62 4.97
C ALA A 65 -10.17 -10.61 3.47
N GLU A 66 -10.16 -11.77 2.80
CA GLU A 66 -10.54 -11.88 1.40
C GLU A 66 -12.01 -11.54 1.17
N ALA A 67 -12.91 -11.97 2.06
CA ALA A 67 -14.33 -11.65 1.97
C ALA A 67 -14.58 -10.13 2.14
N GLU A 68 -13.91 -9.51 3.11
CA GLU A 68 -13.96 -8.06 3.33
C GLU A 68 -13.46 -7.28 2.11
N LEU A 69 -12.31 -7.68 1.54
CA LEU A 69 -11.76 -7.05 0.34
C LEU A 69 -12.68 -7.19 -0.87
N ARG A 70 -13.35 -8.33 -1.05
CA ARG A 70 -14.32 -8.51 -2.14
C ARG A 70 -15.53 -7.61 -1.92
N ALA A 71 -16.07 -7.56 -0.71
CA ALA A 71 -17.20 -6.70 -0.38
C ALA A 71 -16.86 -5.20 -0.59
N GLU A 72 -15.65 -4.78 -0.23
CA GLU A 72 -15.19 -3.41 -0.46
C GLU A 72 -15.04 -3.09 -1.96
N ARG A 73 -14.48 -4.02 -2.74
CA ARG A 73 -14.39 -3.88 -4.21
C ARG A 73 -15.76 -3.76 -4.86
N GLU A 74 -16.72 -4.58 -4.45
CA GLU A 74 -18.08 -4.52 -4.98
C GLU A 74 -18.77 -3.20 -4.63
N ARG A 75 -18.61 -2.72 -3.38
CA ARG A 75 -19.15 -1.42 -2.96
C ARG A 75 -18.54 -0.26 -3.75
N THR A 76 -17.22 -0.23 -3.86
CA THR A 76 -16.51 0.83 -4.60
C THR A 76 -16.86 0.81 -6.08
N GLU A 77 -17.00 -0.37 -6.71
CA GLU A 77 -17.45 -0.49 -8.10
C GLU A 77 -18.87 0.03 -8.29
N GLN A 78 -19.81 -0.32 -7.39
CA GLN A 78 -21.17 0.19 -7.41
C GLN A 78 -21.21 1.72 -7.26
N GLU A 79 -20.46 2.27 -6.31
CA GLU A 79 -20.33 3.71 -6.11
C GLU A 79 -19.79 4.40 -7.37
N LEU A 80 -18.77 3.84 -8.03
CA LEU A 80 -18.23 4.40 -9.27
C LEU A 80 -19.28 4.41 -10.39
N ILE A 81 -20.05 3.33 -10.53
CA ILE A 81 -21.14 3.24 -11.52
C ILE A 81 -22.21 4.30 -11.23
N GLU A 82 -22.61 4.46 -9.97
CA GLU A 82 -23.59 5.47 -9.56
C GLU A 82 -23.10 6.89 -9.82
N ARG A 83 -21.84 7.18 -9.48
CA ARG A 83 -21.21 8.47 -9.76
C ARG A 83 -21.13 8.74 -11.25
N GLN A 84 -20.80 7.75 -12.06
CA GLN A 84 -20.79 7.92 -13.51
C GLN A 84 -22.19 8.22 -14.05
N ARG A 85 -23.22 7.55 -13.56
CA ARG A 85 -24.62 7.85 -13.94
C ARG A 85 -25.00 9.27 -13.56
N GLN A 86 -24.64 9.72 -12.35
CA GLN A 86 -24.88 11.09 -11.91
C GLN A 86 -24.19 12.12 -12.81
N ILE A 87 -22.95 11.84 -13.23
CA ILE A 87 -22.22 12.69 -14.18
C ILE A 87 -22.95 12.70 -15.53
N ASP A 88 -23.32 11.54 -16.06
CA ASP A 88 -23.99 11.43 -17.36
C ASP A 88 -25.34 12.16 -17.39
N ASP A 89 -26.09 12.11 -16.28
CA ASP A 89 -27.37 12.80 -16.12
C ASP A 89 -27.15 14.32 -15.98
N ALA A 90 -26.17 14.75 -15.17
CA ALA A 90 -25.80 16.16 -15.05
C ALA A 90 -25.32 16.75 -16.40
N GLU A 91 -24.55 15.98 -17.18
CA GLU A 91 -24.15 16.38 -18.54
C GLU A 91 -25.37 16.55 -19.47
N ARG A 92 -26.35 15.65 -19.39
CA ARG A 92 -27.58 15.76 -20.20
C ARG A 92 -28.37 17.01 -19.85
N ASP A 93 -28.53 17.29 -18.56
CA ASP A 93 -29.23 18.47 -18.07
C ASP A 93 -28.52 19.76 -18.49
N LEU A 94 -27.20 19.78 -18.37
CA LEU A 94 -26.38 20.92 -18.77
C LEU A 94 -26.46 21.19 -20.28
N LEU A 95 -26.40 20.14 -21.11
CA LEU A 95 -26.62 20.27 -22.57
C LEU A 95 -28.05 20.70 -22.92
N ALA A 96 -29.05 20.25 -22.17
CA ALA A 96 -30.43 20.68 -22.37
C ALA A 96 -30.61 22.16 -22.01
N ALA A 97 -29.98 22.61 -20.91
CA ALA A 97 -29.95 24.00 -20.50
C ALA A 97 -29.22 24.88 -21.52
N GLU A 98 -28.03 24.47 -21.99
CA GLU A 98 -27.29 25.16 -23.05
C GLU A 98 -28.17 25.34 -24.30
N ARG A 99 -28.84 24.27 -24.77
CA ARG A 99 -29.76 24.34 -25.92
C ARG A 99 -30.96 25.27 -25.69
N ARG A 100 -31.47 25.37 -24.46
CA ARG A 100 -32.56 26.31 -24.13
C ARG A 100 -32.05 27.76 -24.16
N VAL A 101 -30.92 28.02 -23.52
CA VAL A 101 -30.29 29.35 -23.46
C VAL A 101 -29.88 29.82 -24.86
N ARG A 102 -29.26 28.96 -25.67
CA ARG A 102 -28.88 29.29 -27.05
C ARG A 102 -30.10 29.68 -27.90
N ARG A 103 -31.19 28.90 -27.84
CA ARG A 103 -32.44 29.24 -28.55
C ARG A 103 -33.03 30.58 -28.09
N GLN A 104 -32.92 30.92 -26.81
CA GLN A 104 -33.36 32.22 -26.30
C GLN A 104 -32.47 33.36 -26.79
N ALA A 105 -31.15 33.14 -26.85
CA ALA A 105 -30.19 34.12 -27.34
C ALA A 105 -30.32 34.35 -28.85
N GLU A 106 -30.58 33.30 -29.64
CA GLU A 106 -30.89 33.38 -31.08
C GLU A 106 -32.12 34.26 -31.32
N ARG A 107 -33.19 34.08 -30.56
CA ARG A 107 -34.41 34.93 -30.66
C ARG A 107 -34.14 36.40 -30.34
N ARG A 108 -33.11 36.70 -29.54
CA ARG A 108 -32.71 38.06 -29.16
C ARG A 108 -31.58 38.63 -30.02
N GLY A 109 -31.08 37.88 -31.02
CA GLY A 109 -29.96 38.29 -31.87
C GLY A 109 -28.56 38.15 -31.24
N ASN A 110 -28.44 37.59 -30.03
CA ASN A 110 -27.19 37.54 -29.25
C ASN A 110 -26.60 36.12 -29.15
N SER A 111 -26.83 35.26 -30.15
CA SER A 111 -26.43 33.83 -30.11
C SER A 111 -24.93 33.62 -29.91
N HIS A 112 -24.10 34.55 -30.38
CA HIS A 112 -22.64 34.53 -30.24
C HIS A 112 -22.14 34.69 -28.79
N THR A 113 -23.00 35.12 -27.86
CA THR A 113 -22.64 35.29 -26.44
C THR A 113 -22.75 34.02 -25.62
N VAL A 114 -23.38 32.97 -26.15
CA VAL A 114 -23.64 31.72 -25.42
C VAL A 114 -22.53 30.69 -25.71
N PRO A 115 -21.69 30.34 -24.73
CA PRO A 115 -20.64 29.34 -24.91
C PRO A 115 -21.25 27.97 -25.22
N LYS A 116 -20.59 27.23 -26.11
CA LYS A 116 -20.98 25.86 -26.46
C LYS A 116 -20.42 24.89 -25.43
N VAL A 117 -21.26 23.98 -24.94
CA VAL A 117 -20.80 22.90 -24.07
C VAL A 117 -20.71 21.61 -24.86
N THR A 118 -19.59 20.90 -24.71
CA THR A 118 -19.34 19.59 -25.32
C THR A 118 -19.29 18.53 -24.24
N ARG A 119 -19.77 17.32 -24.56
CA ARG A 119 -19.61 16.16 -23.66
C ARG A 119 -18.14 15.83 -23.46
N SER A 120 -17.76 15.59 -22.21
CA SER A 120 -16.48 14.96 -21.88
C SER A 120 -16.62 13.46 -22.05
N SER A 121 -16.21 12.92 -23.20
CA SER A 121 -15.95 11.48 -23.26
C SER A 121 -14.59 11.22 -22.63
N THR A 122 -14.54 11.00 -21.32
CA THR A 122 -13.35 10.43 -20.70
C THR A 122 -13.45 8.91 -20.88
N PRO A 123 -12.64 8.28 -21.75
CA PRO A 123 -12.68 6.83 -21.89
C PRO A 123 -12.18 6.20 -20.58
N LEU A 124 -13.05 5.45 -19.90
CA LEU A 124 -12.62 4.58 -18.79
C LEU A 124 -11.56 3.61 -19.32
N PRO A 125 -10.41 3.43 -18.65
CA PRO A 125 -9.40 2.49 -19.08
C PRO A 125 -10.00 1.08 -19.07
N ARG A 126 -10.28 0.55 -20.27
CA ARG A 126 -10.67 -0.84 -20.44
C ARG A 126 -9.52 -1.73 -19.98
N GLY A 127 -9.72 -2.43 -18.87
CA GLY A 127 -9.04 -3.68 -18.51
C GLY A 127 -7.53 -3.70 -18.69
N ALA A 128 -6.80 -3.27 -17.67
CA ALA A 128 -5.45 -3.78 -17.43
C ALA A 128 -5.55 -5.25 -16.99
N GLY A 129 -5.76 -6.14 -17.95
CA GLY A 129 -5.82 -7.58 -17.75
C GLY A 129 -5.40 -8.30 -19.02
N CYS A 130 -4.22 -8.93 -18.97
CA CYS A 130 -3.66 -9.89 -19.93
C CYS A 130 -2.70 -9.37 -21.06
N GLY A 131 -1.47 -8.99 -20.66
CA GLY A 131 -0.17 -9.36 -21.29
C GLY A 131 0.41 -8.54 -22.47
N PRO A 132 1.71 -8.68 -22.83
CA PRO A 132 2.89 -9.10 -22.06
C PRO A 132 4.02 -8.02 -22.03
N ARG A 133 4.88 -8.07 -20.99
CA ARG A 133 6.23 -7.45 -20.90
C ARG A 133 6.43 -6.08 -21.60
N GLY A 134 5.94 -5.01 -20.98
CA GLY A 134 6.38 -3.63 -21.25
C GLY A 134 7.09 -3.06 -20.03
N ARG A 135 8.30 -2.52 -20.23
CA ARG A 135 9.22 -1.98 -19.21
C ARG A 135 8.54 -1.06 -18.18
N PRO A 136 8.95 -1.09 -16.89
CA PRO A 136 8.52 -0.09 -15.93
C PRO A 136 9.36 1.18 -16.10
N GLY A 137 8.71 2.34 -16.19
CA GLY A 137 9.39 3.63 -16.04
C GLY A 137 9.10 4.63 -17.15
N SER A 138 7.95 5.29 -17.08
CA SER A 138 7.87 6.73 -17.38
C SER A 138 6.57 7.27 -16.78
N TRP A 139 6.65 7.84 -15.57
CA TRP A 139 5.66 8.82 -15.15
C TRP A 139 6.06 10.15 -15.81
N PRO A 140 5.16 10.86 -16.50
CA PRO A 140 5.47 12.21 -16.95
C PRO A 140 5.49 13.15 -15.73
N GLU A 141 6.69 13.44 -15.23
CA GLU A 141 6.96 14.63 -14.43
C GLU A 141 6.69 15.87 -15.30
N SER A 142 5.47 16.41 -15.21
CA SER A 142 5.18 17.71 -15.80
C SER A 142 4.11 18.46 -15.01
N TRP A 143 4.21 18.49 -13.67
CA TRP A 143 3.32 19.32 -12.84
C TRP A 143 3.99 19.99 -11.64
N LEU A 144 5.32 20.10 -11.63
CA LEU A 144 6.04 20.87 -10.60
C LEU A 144 6.98 21.89 -11.24
N SER A 145 6.39 22.96 -11.79
CA SER A 145 7.06 24.26 -11.95
C SER A 145 6.03 25.32 -12.27
N ARG A 146 5.44 25.89 -11.21
CA ARG A 146 4.94 27.27 -11.13
C ARG A 146 4.65 27.55 -9.66
N GLY A 147 5.59 28.26 -9.03
CA GLY A 147 5.59 28.72 -7.65
C GLY A 147 6.89 29.47 -7.43
#